data_AF-A0A1Q3C301-F1
#
_entry.id   AF-A0A1Q3C301-F1
#
_cell.length_a   1.000
_cell.length_b   1.000
_cell.length_c   1.000
_cell.angle_alpha   90.00
_cell.angle_beta   90.00
_cell.angle_gamma   90.00
#
_symmetry.space_group_name_H-M   'P 1'
#
loop_
_entity.id
_entity.type
_entity.pdbx_description
1 polymer ?
#
loop_
_entity_poly.entity_id
_entity_poly.type
_entity_poly.pdbx_seq_one_letter_code
_entity_poly.pdbx_strand_id
1 'polypeptide(L)'
;MDVRVCTSEDSCRYARVSELFVYEKFYRVPAESAEAGDICALCGLDDIPIGETIADKITGKPLPAIKVEEPTVKMAFSINTSPFVGREGKYVTSRNLRDRLSREL
;
A
#
# COMPACT_ATOMS: atom_id res chain seq x y z
N MET A 1 2.28 13.98 16.79
CA MET A 1 0.96 13.60 17.35
C MET A 1 0.91 12.08 17.52
N ASP A 2 0.61 11.56 18.71
CA ASP A 2 0.52 10.11 18.94
C ASP A 2 -0.87 9.60 18.51
N VAL A 3 -0.89 8.57 17.68
CA VAL A 3 -2.11 7.99 17.10
C VAL A 3 -2.10 6.48 17.25
N ARG A 4 -3.28 5.87 17.06
CA ARG A 4 -3.42 4.42 17.02
C ARG A 4 -3.77 4.00 15.60
N VAL A 5 -2.96 3.15 15.00
CA VAL A 5 -3.22 2.54 13.70
C VAL A 5 -3.88 1.20 13.94
N CYS A 6 -5.07 1.00 13.41
CA CYS A 6 -5.85 -0.22 13.58
C CYS A 6 -6.05 -0.92 12.24
N THR A 7 -5.87 -2.23 12.26
CA THR A 7 -6.14 -3.10 11.12
C THR A 7 -7.62 -3.43 11.04
N SER A 8 -8.01 -3.95 9.87
CA SER A 8 -9.31 -4.56 9.59
C SER A 8 -9.73 -5.65 10.60
N GLU A 9 -8.75 -6.28 11.26
CA GLU A 9 -8.94 -7.39 12.20
C GLU A 9 -8.87 -6.95 13.67
N ASP A 10 -9.06 -5.65 13.93
CA ASP A 10 -9.10 -5.02 15.27
C ASP A 10 -7.77 -5.08 16.05
N SER A 11 -6.68 -5.47 15.37
CA SER A 11 -5.32 -5.32 15.91
C SER A 11 -4.89 -3.86 15.78
N CYS A 12 -4.44 -3.26 16.89
CA CYS A 12 -4.05 -1.87 16.91
C CYS A 12 -2.62 -1.68 17.43
N ARG A 13 -1.87 -0.80 16.78
CA ARG A 13 -0.50 -0.40 17.18
C ARG A 13 -0.40 1.11 17.37
N TYR A 14 0.53 1.53 18.23
CA TYR A 14 0.81 2.95 18.44
C TYR A 14 1.81 3.46 17.40
N ALA A 15 1.54 4.63 16.85
CA ALA A 15 2.42 5.31 15.90
C ALA A 15 2.42 6.82 16.18
N ARG A 16 3.39 7.53 15.61
CA ARG A 16 3.53 8.98 15.81
C ARG A 16 3.59 9.69 14.47
N VAL A 17 2.62 10.56 14.23
CA VAL A 17 2.64 11.47 13.08
C VAL A 17 3.68 12.57 13.33
N SER A 18 4.57 12.76 12.36
CA SER A 18 5.60 13.82 12.35
C SER A 18 5.15 15.07 11.63
N GLU A 19 4.57 14.94 10.43
CA GLU A 19 4.15 16.06 9.58
C GLU A 19 2.76 15.79 8.98
N LEU A 20 2.02 16.88 8.75
CA LEU A 20 0.70 16.88 8.14
C LEU A 20 0.72 17.77 6.89
N PHE A 21 0.12 17.26 5.82
CA PHE A 21 -0.11 18.01 4.61
C PHE A 21 -1.54 17.88 4.13
N VAL A 22 -2.09 18.94 3.57
CA VAL A 22 -3.42 18.94 2.91
C VAL A 22 -3.22 19.18 1.41
N TYR A 23 -4.11 18.61 0.60
CA TYR A 23 -4.11 18.83 -0.84
C TYR A 23 -4.89 20.08 -1.21
N GLU A 24 -4.19 21.09 -1.72
CA GLU A 24 -4.80 22.26 -2.35
C GLU A 24 -4.63 22.18 -3.87
N LYS A 25 -5.73 21.94 -4.57
CA LYS A 25 -5.76 21.71 -6.04
C LYS A 25 -4.85 20.53 -6.43
N PHE A 26 -3.71 20.81 -7.03
CA PHE A 26 -2.73 19.82 -7.48
C PHE A 26 -1.45 19.82 -6.62
N TYR A 27 -1.41 20.65 -5.57
CA TYR A 27 -0.24 20.82 -4.73
C TYR A 27 -0.53 20.32 -3.33
N ARG A 28 0.54 19.82 -2.69
CA ARG A 28 0.52 19.42 -1.30
C ARG A 28 1.13 20.54 -0.47
N VAL A 29 0.37 21.10 0.47
CA VAL A 29 0.81 22.20 1.34
C VAL A 29 0.90 21.73 2.80
N PRO A 30 1.92 22.16 3.58
CA PRO A 30 1.97 21.88 5.01
C PRO A 30 0.77 22.50 5.72
N ALA A 31 0.17 21.78 6.66
CA ALA A 31 -0.98 22.24 7.42
C ALA A 31 -0.83 21.90 8.91
N GLU A 32 -1.39 22.74 9.78
CA GLU A 32 -1.39 22.50 11.24
C GLU A 32 -2.55 21.59 11.68
N SER A 33 -3.64 21.57 10.93
CA SER A 33 -4.81 20.75 11.20
C SER A 33 -5.50 20.33 9.89
N ALA A 34 -6.29 19.26 9.96
CA ALA A 34 -7.14 18.77 8.89
C ALA A 34 -8.50 18.40 9.50
N GLU A 35 -9.58 18.67 8.77
CA GLU A 35 -10.93 18.43 9.22
C GLU A 35 -11.57 17.22 8.52
N ALA A 36 -12.74 16.81 9.02
CA ALA A 36 -13.49 15.73 8.40
C ALA A 36 -13.94 16.13 6.99
N GLY A 37 -13.50 15.36 5.99
CA GLY A 37 -13.76 15.63 4.58
C GLY A 37 -12.51 16.03 3.79
N ASP A 38 -11.42 16.37 4.48
CA ASP A 38 -10.16 16.70 3.82
C ASP A 38 -9.42 15.47 3.34
N ILE A 39 -8.76 15.61 2.18
CA ILE A 39 -7.75 14.67 1.72
C ILE A 39 -6.40 15.19 2.21
N CYS A 40 -5.75 14.43 3.08
CA CYS A 40 -4.47 14.78 3.68
C CYS A 40 -3.42 13.66 3.50
N ALA A 41 -2.16 14.04 3.64
CA ALA A 41 -1.03 13.12 3.69
C ALA A 41 -0.30 13.30 5.02
N LEU A 42 0.08 12.18 5.62
CA LEU A 42 0.76 12.11 6.92
C LEU A 42 2.15 11.50 6.73
N CYS A 43 3.13 12.03 7.47
CA CYS A 43 4.47 11.46 7.55
C CYS A 43 4.75 10.90 8.95
N GLY A 44 5.75 10.02 9.06
CA GLY A 44 6.22 9.46 10.34
C GLY A 44 5.51 8.18 10.79
N LEU A 45 4.66 7.62 9.92
CA LEU A 45 3.97 6.37 10.17
C LEU A 45 4.66 5.25 9.39
N ASP A 46 5.13 4.23 10.11
CA ASP A 46 5.80 3.08 9.50
C ASP A 46 4.78 2.04 9.02
N ASP A 47 5.01 1.56 7.80
CA ASP A 47 4.42 0.34 7.20
C ASP A 47 2.89 0.23 7.30
N ILE A 48 2.16 1.28 6.90
CA ILE A 48 0.68 1.28 6.86
C ILE A 48 0.19 0.74 5.52
N PRO A 49 -0.37 -0.49 5.45
CA PRO A 49 -1.03 -1.01 4.26
C PRO A 49 -2.37 -0.31 3.98
N ILE A 50 -2.80 -0.44 2.73
CA ILE A 50 -4.07 0.09 2.26
C ILE A 50 -5.22 -0.60 3.00
N GLY A 51 -6.15 0.21 3.53
CA GLY A 51 -7.33 -0.27 4.26
C GLY A 51 -7.20 -0.20 5.78
N GLU A 52 -6.03 0.16 6.33
CA GLU A 52 -5.90 0.45 7.75
C GLU A 52 -6.51 1.82 8.14
N THR A 53 -6.89 1.93 9.41
CA THR A 53 -7.50 3.15 9.96
C THR A 53 -6.57 3.79 10.98
N ILE A 54 -6.24 5.07 10.78
CA ILE A 54 -5.58 5.89 11.80
C ILE A 54 -6.67 6.51 12.67
N ALA A 55 -6.67 6.17 13.95
CA ALA A 55 -7.70 6.57 14.89
C ALA A 55 -7.09 7.21 16.15
N ASP A 56 -7.96 7.82 16.95
CA ASP A 56 -7.59 8.39 18.25
C ASP A 56 -6.98 7.32 19.17
N LYS A 57 -6.01 7.73 19.99
CA LYS A 57 -5.25 6.85 20.88
C LYS A 57 -6.14 6.19 21.94
N ILE A 58 -7.16 6.89 22.43
CA ILE A 58 -7.95 6.50 23.60
C ILE A 58 -9.27 5.86 23.16
N THR A 59 -9.97 6.49 22.22
CA THR A 59 -11.36 6.16 21.87
C THR A 59 -11.55 5.72 20.42
N GLY A 60 -10.46 5.71 19.64
CA GLY A 60 -10.50 5.35 18.23
C GLY A 60 -11.14 3.98 18.00
N LYS A 61 -11.87 3.83 16.89
CA LYS A 61 -12.38 2.54 16.40
C LYS A 61 -11.90 2.36 14.96
N PRO A 62 -11.53 1.13 14.55
CA PRO A 62 -11.24 0.88 13.15
C PRO A 62 -12.48 1.13 12.30
N LEU A 63 -12.27 1.64 11.09
CA LEU A 63 -13.32 1.70 10.08
C LEU A 63 -13.51 0.30 9.47
N PRO A 64 -14.70 0.01 8.91
CA PRO A 64 -14.93 -1.23 8.19
C PRO A 64 -13.92 -1.41 7.05
N ALA A 65 -13.35 -2.61 6.96
CA ALA A 65 -12.40 -2.95 5.92
C ALA A 65 -13.00 -2.79 4.52
N ILE A 66 -12.23 -2.21 3.60
CA ILE A 66 -12.59 -2.18 2.19
C ILE A 66 -12.45 -3.59 1.64
N LYS A 67 -13.53 -4.14 1.09
CA LYS A 67 -13.51 -5.46 0.46
C LYS A 67 -12.81 -5.36 -0.90
N VAL A 68 -11.56 -5.80 -0.95
CA VAL A 68 -10.84 -5.95 -2.23
C VAL A 68 -11.36 -7.21 -2.92
N GLU A 69 -11.82 -7.06 -4.16
CA GLU A 69 -12.26 -8.21 -4.95
C GLU A 69 -11.06 -9.06 -5.40
N GLU A 70 -11.26 -10.38 -5.41
CA GLU A 70 -10.26 -11.30 -5.91
C GLU A 70 -10.01 -11.09 -7.41
N PRO A 71 -8.79 -11.36 -7.90
CA PRO A 71 -8.48 -11.21 -9.31
C PRO A 71 -9.39 -12.10 -10.16
N THR A 72 -10.10 -11.47 -11.10
CA THR A 72 -11.04 -12.14 -12.02
C THR A 72 -10.34 -12.87 -13.16
N VAL A 73 -9.07 -12.54 -13.42
CA VAL A 73 -8.25 -13.11 -14.50
C VAL A 73 -7.06 -13.85 -13.90
N LYS A 74 -6.84 -15.08 -14.39
CA LYS A 74 -5.66 -15.89 -14.07
C LYS A 74 -4.83 -16.09 -15.32
N MET A 75 -3.53 -15.87 -15.23
CA MET A 75 -2.58 -16.09 -16.32
C MET A 75 -1.47 -17.02 -15.84
N ALA A 76 -1.07 -17.96 -16.71
CA ALA A 76 0.05 -18.85 -16.45
C ALA A 76 1.32 -18.29 -17.11
N PHE A 77 2.35 -18.05 -16.31
CA PHE A 77 3.67 -17.62 -16.80
C PHE A 77 4.64 -18.79 -16.76
N SER A 78 5.32 -19.07 -17.86
CA SER A 78 6.36 -20.08 -17.96
C SER A 78 7.56 -19.58 -18.74
N ILE A 79 8.71 -20.23 -18.59
CA ILE A 79 9.86 -20.01 -19.46
C ILE A 79 9.57 -20.49 -20.89
N ASN A 80 10.27 -19.92 -21.85
CA ASN A 80 10.23 -20.39 -23.23
C ASN A 80 11.11 -21.65 -23.37
N THR A 81 10.52 -22.79 -23.76
CA THR A 81 11.22 -24.06 -24.00
C THR A 81 11.34 -24.41 -25.49
N SER A 82 10.98 -23.49 -26.39
CA SER A 82 11.05 -23.69 -27.84
C SER A 82 12.47 -23.58 -28.40
N PRO A 83 12.74 -24.03 -29.65
CA PRO A 83 14.03 -23.87 -30.33
C PRO A 83 14.47 -22.41 -30.56
N PHE A 84 13.59 -21.44 -30.29
CA PHE A 84 13.86 -20.01 -30.40
C PHE A 84 14.32 -19.38 -29.07
N VAL A 85 14.41 -20.16 -27.99
CA VAL A 85 14.90 -19.67 -26.69
C VAL A 85 16.29 -19.04 -26.85
N GLY A 86 16.46 -17.83 -26.29
CA GLY A 86 17.73 -17.10 -26.34
C GLY A 86 18.06 -16.42 -27.67
N ARG A 87 17.21 -16.53 -28.71
CA ARG A 87 17.35 -15.72 -29.94
C ARG A 87 16.91 -14.27 -29.72
N GLU A 88 15.92 -14.08 -28.87
CA GLU A 88 15.43 -12.78 -28.42
C GLU A 88 15.23 -12.80 -26.90
N GLY A 89 15.52 -11.66 -26.26
CA GLY A 89 15.38 -11.49 -24.82
C GLY A 89 16.60 -11.96 -24.02
N LYS A 90 17.04 -11.11 -23.08
CA LYS A 90 18.20 -11.36 -22.21
C LYS A 90 17.85 -12.21 -20.98
N TYR A 91 16.59 -12.18 -20.53
CA TYR A 91 16.13 -12.77 -19.27
C TYR A 91 15.10 -13.87 -19.52
N VAL A 92 15.58 -15.07 -19.86
CA VAL A 92 14.72 -16.19 -20.30
C VAL A 92 14.68 -17.38 -19.34
N THR A 93 15.37 -17.28 -18.19
CA THR A 93 15.47 -18.37 -17.21
C THR A 93 14.37 -18.29 -16.15
N SER A 94 14.06 -19.43 -15.53
CA SER A 94 13.00 -19.51 -14.50
C SER A 94 13.28 -18.61 -13.31
N ARG A 95 14.55 -18.45 -12.93
CA ARG A 95 14.96 -17.57 -11.85
C ARG A 95 14.64 -16.11 -12.15
N ASN A 96 14.98 -15.65 -13.36
CA ASN A 96 14.70 -14.27 -13.78
C ASN A 96 13.19 -13.99 -13.85
N LEU A 97 12.41 -14.96 -14.35
CA LEU A 97 10.94 -14.84 -14.38
C LEU A 97 10.36 -14.76 -12.97
N ARG A 98 10.80 -15.64 -12.05
CA ARG A 98 10.37 -15.64 -10.65
C ARG A 98 10.73 -14.32 -9.95
N ASP A 99 11.96 -13.85 -10.10
CA ASP A 99 12.45 -12.62 -9.48
C ASP A 99 11.70 -11.38 -10.01
N ARG A 100 11.24 -11.41 -11.28
CA ARG A 100 10.40 -10.35 -11.85
C ARG A 100 9.00 -10.36 -11.26
N LEU A 101 8.38 -11.54 -11.16
CA LEU A 101 7.05 -11.72 -10.58
C LEU A 101 7.02 -11.32 -9.10
N SER A 102 8.05 -11.70 -8.32
CA SER A 102 8.14 -11.36 -6.90
C SER A 102 8.41 -9.87 -6.62
N ARG A 103 8.76 -9.07 -7.64
CA ARG A 103 8.91 -7.62 -7.49
C ARG A 103 7.62 -6.85 -7.76
N GLU A 104 6.66 -7.47 -8.44
CA GLU A 104 5.36 -6.85 -8.78
C GLU A 104 4.23 -7.31 -7.84
N LEU A 105 4.52 -8.28 -6.98
CA LEU A 105 3.67 -8.72 -5.86
C LEU A 105 4.13 -8.02 -4.59
#